data_AF-A0A1F6MG13-F1
#
_entry.id   AF-A0A1F6MG13-F1
#
_cell.length_a   1.000
_cell.length_b   1.000
_cell.length_c   1.000
_cell.angle_alpha   90.00
_cell.angle_beta   90.00
_cell.angle_gamma   90.00
#
_symmetry.space_group_name_H-M   'P 1'
#
loop_
_entity.id
_entity.type
_entity.pdbx_description
1 polymer ?
#
loop_
_entity_poly.entity_id
_entity_poly.type
_entity_poly.pdbx_seq_one_letter_code
_entity_poly.pdbx_strand_id
1 'polypeptide(L)'
;MLNYQELLGLYPWIVERDHDCILSPDSDGLLCGLFMSHYLGWHIRGYYDGNVLLHDDGVDPKKCVFLDMEIYRHGVQSVGQHLLLFDKKNVHSGWSNFDECISANGLRQFDYKHDFSVKYPFGTIHLLLALVGQILQVVIPKSAVCPLLYTDGTFKNQFNYPENCIDWLQFLGAEQEHNPLQKIFLDRNYSTYELMVELKDFFEEIKNIGGGKRGGDKIKISNSKGVSSQVDIFGRKIHPQAVSQAKRFLSFLSQKTGWDFRQERWRWDRMNVVQFESGNMKPGKARFNDLLEKKPLSFAITSGINVSFTLDPDRAFGR
;
A
#
# COMPACT_ATOMS: atom_id res chain seq x y z
N MET A 1 -10.22 -19.70 -5.24
CA MET A 1 -10.48 -18.39 -5.85
C MET A 1 -11.22 -17.54 -4.84
N LEU A 2 -10.96 -16.24 -4.79
CA LEU A 2 -11.55 -15.28 -3.87
C LEU A 2 -13.04 -15.09 -4.19
N ASN A 3 -13.89 -15.11 -3.16
CA ASN A 3 -15.31 -14.79 -3.28
C ASN A 3 -15.50 -13.27 -3.21
N TYR A 4 -15.43 -12.60 -4.36
CA TYR A 4 -15.55 -11.14 -4.44
C TYR A 4 -16.91 -10.62 -3.98
N GLN A 5 -18.01 -11.33 -4.26
CA GLN A 5 -19.34 -10.88 -3.87
C GLN A 5 -19.48 -10.81 -2.35
N GLU A 6 -19.01 -11.85 -1.65
CA GLU A 6 -19.00 -11.88 -0.19
C GLU A 6 -18.07 -10.81 0.38
N LEU A 7 -16.85 -10.68 -0.18
CA LEU A 7 -15.88 -9.71 0.30
C LEU A 7 -16.38 -8.26 0.14
N LEU A 8 -16.94 -7.91 -1.02
CA LEU A 8 -17.50 -6.58 -1.26
C LEU A 8 -18.80 -6.34 -0.48
N GLY A 9 -19.52 -7.40 -0.09
CA GLY A 9 -20.62 -7.31 0.85
C GLY A 9 -20.17 -6.95 2.28
N LEU A 10 -19.01 -7.46 2.70
CA LEU A 10 -18.41 -7.15 4.00
C LEU A 10 -17.71 -5.78 4.02
N TYR A 11 -17.04 -5.42 2.93
CA TYR A 11 -16.27 -4.18 2.81
C TYR A 11 -16.75 -3.33 1.62
N PRO A 12 -18.01 -2.84 1.61
CA PRO A 12 -18.53 -2.08 0.48
C PRO A 12 -17.76 -0.79 0.23
N TRP A 13 -17.18 -0.20 1.28
CA TRP A 13 -16.43 1.05 1.24
C TRP A 13 -15.25 1.03 0.25
N ILE A 14 -14.66 -0.13 -0.03
CA ILE A 14 -13.48 -0.21 -0.93
C ILE A 14 -13.80 0.15 -2.38
N VAL A 15 -15.07 0.07 -2.77
CA VAL A 15 -15.54 0.36 -4.12
C VAL A 15 -16.49 1.56 -4.21
N GLU A 16 -16.75 2.21 -3.07
CA GLU A 16 -17.52 3.45 -3.01
C GLU A 16 -16.71 4.64 -3.55
N ARG A 17 -17.42 5.70 -3.96
CA ARG A 17 -16.81 6.88 -4.57
C ARG A 17 -16.48 7.96 -3.53
N ASP A 18 -15.53 8.82 -3.90
CA ASP A 18 -15.22 10.08 -3.21
C ASP A 18 -14.84 9.93 -1.72
N HIS A 19 -14.22 8.80 -1.34
CA HIS A 19 -13.63 8.61 -0.01
C HIS A 19 -12.38 9.45 0.20
N ASP A 20 -12.17 9.91 1.44
CA ASP A 20 -10.91 10.48 1.88
C ASP A 20 -9.93 9.34 2.24
N CYS A 21 -8.69 9.43 1.80
CA CYS A 21 -7.68 8.40 2.03
C CYS A 21 -6.31 8.95 2.48
N ILE A 22 -5.56 8.08 3.15
CA ILE A 22 -4.17 8.29 3.58
C ILE A 22 -3.33 7.19 2.93
N LEU A 23 -2.21 7.58 2.32
CA LEU A 23 -1.38 6.66 1.55
C LEU A 23 -0.06 6.35 2.24
N SER A 24 0.51 5.19 1.93
CA SER A 24 1.96 5.01 2.12
C SER A 24 2.68 5.96 1.14
N PRO A 25 3.76 6.64 1.55
CA PRO A 25 4.43 7.60 0.69
C PRO A 25 5.47 6.96 -0.24
N ASP A 26 5.34 5.68 -0.59
CA ASP A 26 6.23 4.99 -1.53
C ASP A 26 5.55 4.76 -2.89
N SER A 27 6.22 4.01 -3.76
CA SER A 27 5.72 3.79 -5.12
C SER A 27 4.39 3.05 -5.16
N ASP A 28 4.14 2.12 -4.23
CA ASP A 28 2.93 1.31 -4.24
C ASP A 28 1.74 2.11 -3.71
N GLY A 29 1.90 2.79 -2.57
CA GLY A 29 0.87 3.68 -2.05
C GLY A 29 0.51 4.83 -2.98
N LEU A 30 1.51 5.45 -3.65
CA LEU A 30 1.26 6.49 -4.65
C LEU A 30 0.49 5.95 -5.87
N LEU A 31 0.79 4.73 -6.31
CA LEU A 31 0.08 4.07 -7.41
C LEU A 31 -1.35 3.69 -7.00
N CYS A 32 -1.54 3.21 -5.77
CA CYS A 32 -2.86 2.98 -5.17
C CYS A 32 -3.70 4.27 -5.15
N GLY A 33 -3.13 5.37 -4.66
CA GLY A 33 -3.80 6.67 -4.64
C GLY A 33 -4.19 7.17 -6.03
N LEU A 34 -3.28 7.05 -7.00
CA LEU A 34 -3.56 7.43 -8.39
C LEU A 34 -4.71 6.61 -8.98
N PHE A 35 -4.69 5.30 -8.76
CA PHE A 35 -5.73 4.39 -9.23
C PHE A 35 -7.11 4.72 -8.63
N MET A 36 -7.20 4.81 -7.30
CA MET A 36 -8.46 5.04 -6.59
C MET A 36 -9.01 6.44 -6.87
N SER A 37 -8.15 7.44 -7.00
CA SER A 37 -8.56 8.80 -7.38
C SER A 37 -9.13 8.86 -8.80
N HIS A 38 -8.53 8.12 -9.75
CA HIS A 38 -9.00 8.11 -11.14
C HIS A 38 -10.36 7.40 -11.30
N TYR A 39 -10.50 6.17 -10.80
CA TYR A 39 -11.72 5.37 -11.04
C TYR A 39 -12.87 5.72 -10.09
N LEU A 40 -12.56 6.02 -8.83
CA LEU A 40 -13.56 6.23 -7.78
C LEU A 40 -13.61 7.66 -7.27
N GLY A 41 -12.74 8.56 -7.72
CA GLY A 41 -12.76 9.96 -7.30
C GLY A 41 -12.20 10.20 -5.88
N TRP A 42 -11.50 9.23 -5.30
CA TRP A 42 -10.97 9.35 -3.95
C TRP A 42 -10.03 10.57 -3.79
N HIS A 43 -10.02 11.11 -2.56
CA HIS A 43 -9.26 12.28 -2.15
C HIS A 43 -8.08 11.88 -1.27
N ILE A 44 -6.87 12.17 -1.72
CA ILE A 44 -5.65 11.90 -0.96
C ILE A 44 -5.48 13.04 0.05
N ARG A 45 -5.79 12.74 1.31
CA ARG A 45 -5.75 13.68 2.45
C ARG A 45 -4.52 13.57 3.31
N GLY A 46 -3.67 12.57 3.09
CA GLY A 46 -2.52 12.37 3.94
C GLY A 46 -1.54 11.30 3.48
N TYR A 47 -0.45 11.22 4.22
CA TYR A 47 0.66 10.30 4.01
C TYR A 47 1.15 9.74 5.35
N TYR A 48 1.36 8.43 5.43
CA TYR A 48 1.84 7.76 6.63
C TYR A 48 2.95 6.75 6.31
N ASP A 49 4.12 6.89 6.96
CA ASP A 49 5.30 6.04 6.73
C ASP A 49 5.65 5.12 7.91
N GLY A 50 4.72 4.90 8.82
CA GLY A 50 4.96 4.15 10.06
C GLY A 50 5.63 4.95 11.18
N ASN A 51 6.15 6.16 10.92
CA ASN A 51 6.77 7.04 11.92
C ASN A 51 6.05 8.37 12.04
N VAL A 52 5.60 8.92 10.92
CA VAL A 52 4.94 10.22 10.85
C VAL A 52 3.67 10.05 10.02
N LEU A 53 2.57 10.59 10.55
CA LEU A 53 1.36 10.84 9.78
C LEU A 53 1.26 12.32 9.47
N LEU A 54 1.08 12.62 8.18
CA LEU A 54 0.66 13.92 7.69
C LEU A 54 -0.79 13.80 7.24
N HIS A 55 -1.67 14.67 7.72
CA HIS A 55 -3.04 14.71 7.23
C HIS A 55 -3.61 16.13 7.17
N ASP A 56 -4.52 16.36 6.24
CA ASP A 56 -5.30 17.60 6.09
C ASP A 56 -5.92 18.02 7.45
N ASP A 57 -5.72 19.27 7.86
CA ASP A 57 -6.12 19.76 9.18
C ASP A 57 -7.64 19.85 9.39
N GLY A 58 -8.41 19.82 8.30
CA GLY A 58 -9.86 19.71 8.32
C GLY A 58 -10.40 18.28 8.34
N VAL A 59 -9.53 17.25 8.35
CA VAL A 59 -9.92 15.84 8.22
C VAL A 59 -9.53 15.05 9.47
N ASP A 60 -10.47 14.27 9.99
CA ASP A 60 -10.21 13.27 11.03
C ASP A 60 -9.59 12.03 10.39
N PRO A 61 -8.32 11.69 10.68
CA PRO A 61 -7.64 10.58 10.02
C PRO A 61 -8.27 9.23 10.34
N LYS A 62 -9.08 9.10 11.41
CA LYS A 62 -9.82 7.86 11.72
C LYS A 62 -10.94 7.55 10.73
N LYS A 63 -11.41 8.57 9.99
CA LYS A 63 -12.47 8.45 8.99
C LYS A 63 -11.92 8.26 7.57
N CYS A 64 -10.60 8.32 7.41
CA CYS A 64 -9.95 8.05 6.15
C CYS A 64 -9.75 6.54 5.96
N VAL A 65 -9.75 6.13 4.69
CA VAL A 65 -9.24 4.81 4.30
C VAL A 65 -7.72 4.86 4.18
N PHE A 66 -7.02 3.93 4.82
CA PHE A 66 -5.57 3.81 4.68
C PHE A 66 -5.23 2.83 3.54
N LEU A 67 -4.42 3.25 2.58
CA LEU A 67 -4.00 2.43 1.45
C LEU A 67 -2.52 2.09 1.53
N ASP A 68 -2.22 0.83 1.22
CA ASP A 68 -0.90 0.22 1.29
C ASP A 68 -0.32 0.13 2.71
N MET A 69 -1.21 -0.17 3.66
CA MET A 69 -0.88 -0.36 5.07
C MET A 69 -2.08 -0.90 5.84
N GLU A 70 -1.82 -1.57 6.94
CA GLU A 70 -2.84 -2.14 7.82
C GLU A 70 -2.85 -1.42 9.16
N ILE A 71 -4.02 -0.88 9.52
CA ILE A 71 -4.21 -0.15 10.77
C ILE A 71 -4.92 -1.05 11.78
N TYR A 72 -4.26 -1.27 12.91
CA TYR A 72 -4.76 -2.08 14.03
C TYR A 72 -5.63 -1.23 14.96
N ARG A 73 -6.76 -0.73 14.45
CA ARG A 73 -7.73 0.08 15.20
C ARG A 73 -9.13 -0.26 14.74
N HIS A 74 -9.98 -0.66 15.69
CA HIS A 74 -11.38 -0.92 15.39
C HIS A 74 -12.05 0.30 14.74
N GLY A 75 -12.79 0.06 13.65
CA GLY A 75 -13.48 1.09 12.89
C GLY A 75 -12.60 1.90 11.92
N VAL A 76 -11.29 1.65 11.86
CA VAL A 76 -10.41 2.32 10.89
C VAL A 76 -10.24 1.43 9.67
N GLN A 77 -10.67 1.92 8.53
CA GLN A 77 -10.63 1.21 7.25
C GLN A 77 -9.21 1.21 6.69
N SER A 78 -8.71 0.04 6.28
CA SER A 78 -7.39 -0.05 5.67
C SER A 78 -7.25 -1.20 4.68
N VAL A 79 -6.37 -1.04 3.69
CA VAL A 79 -6.02 -2.08 2.73
C VAL A 79 -4.51 -2.20 2.64
N GLY A 80 -4.02 -3.43 2.72
CA GLY A 80 -2.59 -3.71 2.58
C GLY A 80 -2.31 -5.15 2.17
N GLN A 81 -1.03 -5.47 2.08
CA GLN A 81 -0.57 -6.78 1.64
C GLN A 81 0.28 -7.53 2.67
N HIS A 82 0.69 -6.90 3.76
CA HIS A 82 1.64 -7.47 4.71
C HIS A 82 1.09 -8.70 5.44
N LEU A 83 2.02 -9.55 5.89
CA LEU A 83 1.70 -10.66 6.78
C LEU A 83 1.57 -10.14 8.22
N LEU A 84 0.38 -10.24 8.80
CA LEU A 84 0.08 -9.69 10.12
C LEU A 84 0.09 -10.77 11.20
N LEU A 85 -0.54 -11.91 10.93
CA LEU A 85 -0.85 -12.92 11.94
C LEU A 85 0.37 -13.78 12.27
N PHE A 86 0.64 -13.99 13.55
CA PHE A 86 1.74 -14.87 13.98
C PHE A 86 1.35 -16.36 13.96
N ASP A 87 0.16 -16.70 14.46
CA ASP A 87 -0.30 -18.09 14.62
C ASP A 87 -1.84 -18.17 14.59
N LYS A 88 -2.40 -18.65 13.49
CA LYS A 88 -3.85 -18.81 13.25
C LYS A 88 -4.52 -19.85 14.15
N LYS A 89 -3.74 -20.72 14.79
CA LYS A 89 -4.27 -21.65 15.81
C LYS A 89 -4.39 -20.99 17.18
N ASN A 90 -3.86 -19.77 17.34
CA ASN A 90 -3.80 -19.04 18.62
C ASN A 90 -4.01 -17.54 18.38
N VAL A 91 -5.14 -17.17 17.78
CA VAL A 91 -5.48 -15.78 17.49
C VAL A 91 -5.72 -15.02 18.79
N HIS A 92 -5.11 -13.83 18.90
CA HIS A 92 -5.26 -12.95 20.06
C HIS A 92 -6.68 -12.36 20.11
N SER A 93 -7.23 -12.13 21.30
CA SER A 93 -8.60 -11.60 21.47
C SER A 93 -8.80 -10.22 20.84
N GLY A 94 -7.76 -9.40 20.80
CA GLY A 94 -7.80 -8.09 20.14
C GLY A 94 -7.75 -8.13 18.61
N TRP A 95 -7.79 -9.30 17.97
CA TRP A 95 -7.65 -9.39 16.50
C TRP A 95 -8.76 -8.66 15.74
N SER A 96 -9.93 -8.47 16.36
CA SER A 96 -11.06 -7.67 15.84
C SER A 96 -10.74 -6.19 15.58
N ASN A 97 -9.58 -5.70 16.01
CA ASN A 97 -9.10 -4.37 15.59
C ASN A 97 -8.75 -4.30 14.10
N PHE A 98 -8.68 -5.43 13.38
CA PHE A 98 -8.55 -5.49 11.93
C PHE A 98 -9.87 -5.81 11.22
N ASP A 99 -11.02 -5.76 11.90
CA ASP A 99 -12.32 -6.10 11.29
C ASP A 99 -12.68 -5.19 10.09
N GLU A 100 -12.08 -4.00 9.99
CA GLU A 100 -12.22 -3.06 8.86
C GLU A 100 -11.00 -3.06 7.92
N CYS A 101 -10.13 -4.07 8.02
CA CYS A 101 -8.90 -4.17 7.25
C CYS A 101 -8.96 -5.29 6.21
N ILE A 102 -8.79 -4.93 4.93
CA ILE A 102 -8.58 -5.90 3.86
C ILE A 102 -7.07 -6.12 3.69
N SER A 103 -6.54 -7.20 4.25
CA SER A 103 -5.15 -7.61 4.03
C SER A 103 -5.08 -8.80 3.07
N ALA A 104 -4.23 -8.74 2.03
CA ALA A 104 -4.06 -9.82 1.07
C ALA A 104 -3.78 -11.18 1.74
N ASN A 105 -2.80 -11.23 2.65
CA ASN A 105 -2.49 -12.41 3.44
C ASN A 105 -3.64 -12.81 4.39
N GLY A 106 -4.36 -11.82 4.93
CA GLY A 106 -5.55 -12.03 5.76
C GLY A 106 -6.68 -12.76 5.02
N LEU A 107 -6.90 -12.47 3.74
CA LEU A 107 -7.93 -13.11 2.90
C LEU A 107 -7.71 -14.62 2.73
N ARG A 108 -6.46 -15.10 2.83
CA ARG A 108 -6.13 -16.54 2.84
C ARG A 108 -5.89 -17.11 4.23
N GLN A 109 -6.12 -16.30 5.28
CA GLN A 109 -5.84 -16.65 6.68
C GLN A 109 -4.38 -17.12 6.88
N PHE A 110 -3.45 -16.49 6.16
CA PHE A 110 -2.04 -16.82 6.25
C PHE A 110 -1.42 -16.23 7.51
N ASP A 111 -0.51 -17.02 8.11
CA ASP A 111 0.25 -16.60 9.28
C ASP A 111 1.77 -16.85 9.10
N TYR A 112 2.54 -16.35 10.05
CA TYR A 112 3.98 -16.53 10.09
C TYR A 112 4.43 -17.98 10.30
N LYS A 113 3.74 -18.75 11.16
CA LYS A 113 4.21 -20.09 11.54
C LYS A 113 4.06 -21.13 10.44
N HIS A 114 3.03 -21.00 9.63
CA HIS A 114 2.60 -22.03 8.71
C HIS A 114 2.77 -21.59 7.25
N ASP A 115 2.63 -20.30 6.96
CA ASP A 115 2.45 -19.82 5.58
C ASP A 115 3.48 -18.76 5.15
N PHE A 116 4.49 -18.44 5.96
CA PHE A 116 5.43 -17.34 5.69
C PHE A 116 6.12 -17.43 4.33
N SER A 117 6.49 -18.64 3.89
CA SER A 117 7.18 -18.85 2.60
C SER A 117 6.27 -18.67 1.38
N VAL A 118 4.95 -18.66 1.58
CA VAL A 118 3.94 -18.51 0.52
C VAL A 118 3.11 -17.23 0.69
N LYS A 119 3.59 -16.29 1.50
CA LYS A 119 2.93 -14.99 1.69
C LYS A 119 2.76 -14.24 0.37
N TYR A 120 1.83 -13.30 0.36
CA TYR A 120 1.49 -12.48 -0.80
C TYR A 120 2.74 -11.87 -1.48
N PRO A 121 2.96 -12.10 -2.79
CA PRO A 121 4.19 -11.70 -3.48
C PRO A 121 4.04 -10.43 -4.32
N PHE A 122 2.91 -9.71 -4.26
CA PHE A 122 2.65 -8.54 -5.09
C PHE A 122 2.43 -7.28 -4.24
N GLY A 123 2.38 -6.11 -4.87
CA GLY A 123 1.96 -4.87 -4.20
C GLY A 123 0.45 -4.82 -3.93
N THR A 124 0.04 -4.00 -2.96
CA THR A 124 -1.34 -3.68 -2.60
C THR A 124 -2.16 -3.22 -3.81
N ILE A 125 -1.56 -2.51 -4.77
CA ILE A 125 -2.25 -2.10 -6.01
C ILE A 125 -2.88 -3.27 -6.76
N HIS A 126 -2.27 -4.45 -6.74
CA HIS A 126 -2.78 -5.62 -7.44
C HIS A 126 -4.04 -6.17 -6.77
N LEU A 127 -4.12 -6.10 -5.43
CA LEU A 127 -5.34 -6.42 -4.72
C LEU A 127 -6.45 -5.41 -5.07
N LEU A 128 -6.14 -4.11 -5.07
CA LEU A 128 -7.12 -3.07 -5.44
C LEU A 128 -7.63 -3.24 -6.87
N LEU A 129 -6.75 -3.53 -7.83
CA LEU A 129 -7.10 -3.81 -9.22
C LEU A 129 -8.07 -4.99 -9.33
N ALA A 130 -7.81 -6.07 -8.60
CA ALA A 130 -8.68 -7.23 -8.57
C ALA A 130 -10.06 -6.92 -7.96
N LEU A 131 -10.13 -6.12 -6.90
CA LEU A 131 -11.38 -5.73 -6.23
C LEU A 131 -12.22 -4.77 -7.07
N VAL A 132 -11.62 -3.67 -7.51
CA VAL A 132 -12.30 -2.63 -8.30
C VAL A 132 -12.66 -3.16 -9.69
N GLY A 133 -11.84 -4.07 -10.26
CA GLY A 133 -12.12 -4.73 -11.52
C GLY A 133 -13.41 -5.56 -11.55
N GLN A 134 -13.97 -5.91 -10.39
CA GLN A 134 -15.25 -6.63 -10.31
C GLN A 134 -16.45 -5.73 -10.61
N ILE A 135 -16.32 -4.43 -10.38
CA ILE A 135 -17.42 -3.48 -10.50
C ILE A 135 -17.19 -2.46 -11.63
N LEU A 136 -15.95 -2.26 -12.05
CA LEU A 136 -15.57 -1.31 -13.09
C LEU A 136 -14.66 -1.99 -14.11
N GLN A 137 -14.84 -1.60 -15.38
CA GLN A 137 -13.88 -1.95 -16.41
C GLN A 137 -12.62 -1.10 -16.25
N VAL A 138 -11.54 -1.75 -15.80
CA VAL A 138 -10.22 -1.11 -15.67
C VAL A 138 -9.41 -1.30 -16.95
N VAL A 139 -8.92 -0.20 -17.51
CA VAL A 139 -8.05 -0.22 -18.68
C VAL A 139 -6.59 -0.26 -18.24
N ILE A 140 -5.85 -1.25 -18.76
CA ILE A 140 -4.41 -1.43 -18.53
C ILE A 140 -3.70 -1.40 -19.90
N PRO A 141 -3.13 -0.25 -20.33
CA PRO A 141 -2.29 -0.22 -21.52
C PRO A 141 -0.97 -0.95 -21.28
N LYS A 142 -0.30 -1.41 -22.35
CA LYS A 142 1.01 -2.09 -22.26
C LYS A 142 2.04 -1.29 -21.46
N SER A 143 2.05 0.04 -21.61
CA SER A 143 2.93 0.95 -20.87
C SER A 143 2.74 0.94 -19.35
N ALA A 144 1.58 0.50 -18.86
CA ALA A 144 1.26 0.40 -17.44
C ALA A 144 1.91 -0.82 -16.78
N VAL A 145 2.24 -1.85 -17.57
CA VAL A 145 2.73 -3.13 -17.04
C VAL A 145 4.07 -2.95 -16.33
N CYS A 146 5.00 -2.17 -16.88
CA CYS A 146 6.29 -1.91 -16.23
C CYS A 146 6.15 -1.29 -14.81
N PRO A 147 5.43 -0.17 -14.60
CA PRO A 147 5.23 0.37 -13.25
C PRO A 147 4.49 -0.58 -12.31
N LEU A 148 3.50 -1.33 -12.81
CA LEU A 148 2.77 -2.31 -12.01
C LEU A 148 3.64 -3.49 -11.59
N LEU A 149 4.58 -3.92 -12.44
CA LEU A 149 5.56 -4.94 -12.07
C LEU A 149 6.70 -4.38 -11.22
N TYR A 150 7.02 -3.09 -11.30
CA TYR A 150 8.06 -2.47 -10.48
C TYR A 150 7.70 -2.46 -8.99
N THR A 151 6.46 -2.10 -8.69
CA THR A 151 5.99 -1.86 -7.33
C THR A 151 6.14 -3.08 -6.44
N ASP A 152 6.56 -2.86 -5.20
CA ASP A 152 6.90 -3.89 -4.22
C ASP A 152 7.88 -4.98 -4.72
N GLY A 153 8.63 -4.68 -5.79
CA GLY A 153 9.53 -5.65 -6.41
C GLY A 153 8.81 -6.84 -7.05
N THR A 154 7.54 -6.66 -7.45
CA THR A 154 6.69 -7.71 -8.06
C THR A 154 7.39 -8.43 -9.23
N PHE A 155 8.15 -7.71 -10.06
CA PHE A 155 8.95 -8.28 -11.13
C PHE A 155 9.98 -9.29 -10.63
N LYS A 156 10.65 -9.02 -9.49
CA LYS A 156 11.61 -9.97 -8.89
C LYS A 156 10.90 -11.17 -8.31
N ASN A 157 9.77 -10.95 -7.64
CA ASN A 157 9.02 -12.01 -6.98
C ASN A 157 8.53 -13.06 -7.98
N GLN A 158 8.14 -12.66 -9.19
CA GLN A 158 7.77 -13.59 -10.27
C GLN A 158 8.90 -14.56 -10.65
N PHE A 159 10.15 -14.10 -10.66
CA PHE A 159 11.29 -14.97 -10.99
C PHE A 159 11.82 -15.75 -9.78
N ASN A 160 11.70 -15.19 -8.58
CA ASN A 160 12.18 -15.84 -7.35
C ASN A 160 11.21 -16.89 -6.81
N TYR A 161 9.90 -16.68 -7.00
CA TYR A 161 8.82 -17.48 -6.41
C TYR A 161 7.67 -17.70 -7.41
N PRO A 162 7.94 -18.25 -8.61
CA PRO A 162 6.93 -18.36 -9.67
C PRO A 162 5.71 -19.19 -9.25
N GLU A 163 5.90 -20.30 -8.53
CA GLU A 163 4.79 -21.16 -8.08
C GLU A 163 3.87 -20.41 -7.12
N ASN A 164 4.43 -19.64 -6.19
CA ASN A 164 3.66 -18.80 -5.26
C ASN A 164 2.91 -17.69 -6.01
N CYS A 165 3.56 -17.05 -6.99
CA CYS A 165 2.91 -16.01 -7.79
C CYS A 165 1.72 -16.57 -8.58
N ILE A 166 1.87 -17.73 -9.22
CA ILE A 166 0.79 -18.40 -9.97
C ILE A 166 -0.37 -18.76 -9.05
N ASP A 167 -0.10 -19.36 -7.89
CA ASP A 167 -1.12 -19.73 -6.91
C ASP A 167 -1.92 -18.50 -6.42
N TRP A 168 -1.25 -17.37 -6.18
CA TRP A 168 -1.93 -16.12 -5.82
C TRP A 168 -2.72 -15.50 -6.98
N LEU A 169 -2.24 -15.57 -8.22
CA LEU A 169 -3.00 -15.11 -9.38
C LEU A 169 -4.27 -15.94 -9.59
N GLN A 170 -4.20 -17.25 -9.40
CA GLN A 170 -5.36 -18.14 -9.43
C GLN A 170 -6.32 -17.84 -8.27
N PHE A 171 -5.80 -17.57 -7.07
CA PHE A 171 -6.62 -17.13 -5.95
C PHE A 171 -7.36 -15.82 -6.27
N LEU A 172 -6.68 -14.83 -6.86
CA LEU A 172 -7.24 -13.55 -7.28
C LEU A 172 -8.03 -13.61 -8.61
N GLY A 173 -8.25 -14.81 -9.16
CA GLY A 173 -9.05 -14.97 -10.38
C GLY A 173 -8.47 -14.27 -11.61
N ALA A 174 -7.16 -14.12 -11.72
CA ALA A 174 -6.50 -13.44 -12.85
C ALA A 174 -6.79 -14.10 -14.21
N GLU A 175 -7.17 -15.38 -14.23
CA GLU A 175 -7.57 -16.11 -15.44
C GLU A 175 -9.00 -15.78 -15.90
N GLN A 176 -9.80 -15.13 -15.05
CA GLN A 176 -11.17 -14.75 -15.41
C GLN A 176 -11.16 -13.61 -16.43
N GLU A 177 -12.09 -13.70 -17.38
CA GLU A 177 -12.29 -12.65 -18.36
C GLU A 177 -12.60 -11.32 -17.65
N HIS A 178 -12.02 -10.23 -18.16
CA HIS A 178 -12.14 -8.88 -17.61
C HIS A 178 -11.45 -8.62 -16.25
N ASN A 179 -10.80 -9.60 -15.63
CA ASN A 179 -9.95 -9.32 -14.46
C ASN A 179 -8.72 -8.49 -14.89
N PRO A 180 -8.46 -7.31 -14.29
CA PRO A 180 -7.36 -6.44 -14.73
C PRO A 180 -5.98 -7.09 -14.58
N LEU A 181 -5.83 -8.06 -13.67
CA LEU A 181 -4.59 -8.79 -13.47
C LEU A 181 -4.22 -9.66 -14.68
N GLN A 182 -5.21 -10.11 -15.48
CA GLN A 182 -4.96 -10.82 -16.73
C GLN A 182 -4.05 -10.00 -17.65
N LYS A 183 -4.36 -8.71 -17.80
CA LYS A 183 -3.64 -7.77 -18.65
C LYS A 183 -2.21 -7.53 -18.19
N ILE A 184 -1.91 -7.74 -16.91
CA ILE A 184 -0.59 -7.48 -16.34
C ILE A 184 0.28 -8.73 -16.42
N PHE A 185 -0.27 -9.88 -16.03
CA PHE A 185 0.51 -11.09 -15.76
C PHE A 185 0.35 -12.20 -16.81
N LEU A 186 -0.78 -12.28 -17.50
CA LEU A 186 -1.12 -13.40 -18.39
C LEU A 186 -1.00 -13.01 -19.86
N ASP A 187 -1.32 -11.76 -20.20
CA ASP A 187 -1.19 -11.25 -21.56
C ASP A 187 0.27 -11.12 -22.00
N ARG A 188 0.52 -11.37 -23.30
CA ARG A 188 1.84 -11.21 -23.92
C ARG A 188 2.15 -9.73 -24.13
N ASN A 189 2.57 -9.06 -23.08
CA ASN A 189 2.97 -7.65 -23.14
C ASN A 189 4.41 -7.48 -23.57
N TYR A 190 5.32 -8.14 -22.87
CA TYR A 190 6.76 -8.02 -23.04
C TYR A 190 7.41 -9.40 -23.07
N SER A 191 8.37 -9.60 -23.97
CA SER A 191 9.41 -10.60 -23.77
C SER A 191 10.29 -10.22 -22.57
N THR A 192 11.04 -11.17 -22.03
CA THR A 192 11.99 -10.91 -20.93
C THR A 192 12.96 -9.77 -21.26
N TYR A 193 13.47 -9.73 -22.50
CA TYR A 193 14.37 -8.67 -22.95
C TYR A 193 13.68 -7.31 -22.98
N GLU A 194 12.48 -7.20 -23.56
CA GLU A 194 11.76 -5.94 -23.61
C GLU A 194 11.41 -5.42 -22.20
N LEU A 195 11.01 -6.31 -21.28
CA LEU A 195 10.76 -5.93 -19.89
C LEU A 195 12.03 -5.40 -19.22
N MET A 196 13.21 -5.99 -19.48
CA MET A 196 14.48 -5.48 -18.96
C MET A 196 14.82 -4.09 -19.49
N VAL A 197 14.56 -3.82 -20.78
CA VAL A 197 14.75 -2.49 -21.37
C VAL A 197 13.79 -1.48 -20.75
N GLU A 198 12.51 -1.82 -20.62
CA GLU A 198 11.51 -0.96 -20.00
C GLU A 198 11.80 -0.67 -18.53
N LEU A 199 12.25 -1.68 -17.77
CA LEU A 199 12.67 -1.48 -16.37
C LEU A 199 13.90 -0.57 -16.29
N LYS A 200 14.88 -0.74 -17.19
CA LYS A 200 16.05 0.15 -17.25
C LYS A 200 15.61 1.60 -17.46
N ASP A 201 14.76 1.85 -18.44
CA ASP A 201 14.32 3.21 -18.78
C ASP A 201 13.42 3.79 -17.69
N PHE A 202 12.58 2.97 -17.06
CA PHE A 202 11.79 3.34 -15.89
C PHE A 202 12.67 3.73 -14.70
N PHE A 203 13.74 2.99 -14.40
CA PHE A 203 14.70 3.32 -13.34
C PHE A 203 15.48 4.60 -13.63
N GLU A 204 15.82 4.84 -14.89
CA GLU A 204 16.48 6.06 -15.33
C GLU A 204 15.57 7.27 -15.10
N GLU A 205 14.28 7.16 -15.42
CA GLU A 205 13.33 8.25 -15.18
C GLU A 205 13.10 8.51 -13.68
N ILE A 206 12.96 7.46 -12.86
CA ILE A 206 12.91 7.61 -11.39
C ILE A 206 14.15 8.35 -10.88
N LYS A 207 15.33 8.01 -11.41
CA LYS A 207 16.59 8.67 -11.04
C LYS A 207 16.59 10.14 -11.46
N ASN A 208 16.07 10.47 -12.64
CA ASN A 208 15.95 11.85 -13.13
C ASN A 208 14.96 12.67 -12.29
N ILE A 209 13.85 12.07 -11.87
CA ILE A 209 12.88 12.67 -10.96
C ILE A 209 13.54 12.94 -9.60
N GLY A 210 14.32 12.00 -9.09
CA GLY A 210 15.08 12.12 -7.84
C GLY A 210 16.37 12.96 -7.92
N GLY A 211 16.55 13.77 -8.96
CA GLY A 211 17.72 14.67 -9.09
C GLY A 211 19.04 13.93 -9.31
N GLY A 212 19.02 12.85 -10.09
CA GLY A 212 20.20 12.02 -10.37
C GLY A 212 20.47 10.94 -9.32
N LYS A 213 19.61 10.80 -8.31
CA LYS A 213 19.73 9.80 -7.23
C LYS A 213 18.53 8.86 -7.23
N ARG A 214 18.71 7.66 -6.68
CA ARG A 214 17.59 6.74 -6.43
C ARG A 214 16.60 7.34 -5.43
N GLY A 215 15.33 6.98 -5.55
CA GLY A 215 14.27 7.41 -4.63
C GLY A 215 13.40 8.57 -5.13
N GLY A 216 13.34 8.81 -6.45
CA GLY A 216 12.40 9.76 -7.06
C GLY A 216 10.94 9.30 -7.03
N ASP A 217 10.72 8.04 -6.66
CA ASP A 217 9.47 7.29 -6.63
C ASP A 217 8.76 7.31 -5.26
N LYS A 218 9.21 8.14 -4.33
CA LYS A 218 8.66 8.23 -2.96
C LYS A 218 8.71 9.63 -2.39
N ILE A 219 7.87 9.88 -1.39
CA ILE A 219 7.85 11.09 -0.56
C ILE A 219 8.55 10.75 0.77
N LYS A 220 9.72 11.32 1.02
CA LYS A 220 10.41 11.09 2.30
C LYS A 220 9.82 12.00 3.38
N ILE A 221 8.88 11.52 4.18
CA ILE A 221 8.30 12.31 5.26
C ILE A 221 9.15 12.26 6.54
N SER A 222 9.65 11.08 6.93
CA SER A 222 10.63 10.91 8.01
C SER A 222 12.04 10.53 7.50
N ASN A 223 13.06 10.77 8.34
CA ASN A 223 14.43 10.31 8.12
C ASN A 223 14.65 8.89 8.69
N SER A 224 15.86 8.36 8.54
CA SER A 224 16.22 7.02 9.07
C SER A 224 16.12 6.88 10.59
N LYS A 225 15.95 7.99 11.33
CA LYS A 225 15.70 8.00 12.78
C LYS A 225 14.21 8.18 13.13
N GLY A 226 13.31 8.14 12.13
CA GLY A 226 11.86 8.33 12.32
C GLY A 226 11.46 9.78 12.63
N VAL A 227 12.35 10.76 12.41
CA VAL A 227 12.06 12.18 12.66
C VAL A 227 11.63 12.84 11.35
N SER A 228 10.58 13.66 11.40
CA SER A 228 10.14 14.53 10.31
C SER A 228 11.35 15.23 9.66
N SER A 229 11.52 15.05 8.34
CA SER A 229 12.71 15.51 7.62
C SER A 229 12.42 16.34 6.38
N GLN A 230 11.19 16.29 5.86
CA GLN A 230 10.76 17.09 4.70
C GLN A 230 9.44 17.82 4.93
N VAL A 231 9.10 18.04 6.20
CA VAL A 231 7.87 18.71 6.59
C VAL A 231 8.26 19.97 7.35
N ASP A 232 7.79 21.10 6.85
CA ASP A 232 7.81 22.35 7.59
C ASP A 232 6.71 22.28 8.65
N ILE A 233 7.07 21.85 9.86
CA ILE A 233 6.13 21.64 10.96
C ILE A 233 5.41 22.96 11.31
N PHE A 234 6.13 24.09 11.27
CA PHE A 234 5.57 25.41 11.55
C PHE A 234 4.69 25.90 10.38
N GLY A 235 5.13 25.67 9.15
CA GLY A 235 4.38 26.00 7.95
C GLY A 235 3.28 25.01 7.56
N ARG A 236 3.11 23.92 8.32
CA ARG A 236 2.12 22.84 8.09
C ARG A 236 2.09 22.35 6.65
N LYS A 237 3.25 22.12 6.04
CA LYS A 237 3.35 21.77 4.61
C LYS A 237 4.54 20.87 4.32
N ILE A 238 4.39 20.04 3.28
CA ILE A 238 5.51 19.28 2.73
C ILE A 238 6.45 20.26 1.99
N HIS A 239 7.76 20.06 2.09
CA HIS A 239 8.71 20.94 1.40
C HIS A 239 8.44 20.98 -0.12
N PRO A 240 8.51 22.17 -0.75
CA PRO A 240 8.17 22.33 -2.17
C PRO A 240 8.94 21.40 -3.12
N GLN A 241 10.20 21.07 -2.79
CA GLN A 241 11.01 20.14 -3.58
C GLN A 241 10.43 18.71 -3.54
N ALA A 242 10.02 18.22 -2.37
CA ALA A 242 9.39 16.92 -2.22
C ALA A 242 8.03 16.87 -2.91
N VAL A 243 7.22 17.93 -2.81
CA VAL A 243 5.95 18.05 -3.54
C VAL A 243 6.18 18.02 -5.06
N SER A 244 7.16 18.79 -5.55
CA SER A 244 7.51 18.82 -6.98
C SER A 244 7.96 17.43 -7.48
N GLN A 245 8.81 16.75 -6.71
CA GLN A 245 9.24 15.38 -7.02
C GLN A 245 8.03 14.42 -7.10
N ALA A 246 7.15 14.44 -6.10
CA ALA A 246 5.96 13.59 -6.05
C ALA A 246 5.03 13.85 -7.25
N LYS A 247 4.77 15.12 -7.57
CA LYS A 247 3.94 15.49 -8.73
C LYS A 247 4.54 15.04 -10.05
N ARG A 248 5.87 15.13 -10.20
CA ARG A 248 6.56 14.61 -11.40
C ARG A 248 6.43 13.10 -11.52
N PHE A 249 6.60 12.36 -10.42
CA PHE A 249 6.42 10.92 -10.42
C PHE A 249 4.97 10.50 -10.70
N LEU A 250 3.98 11.14 -10.07
CA LEU A 250 2.56 10.89 -10.34
C LEU A 250 2.16 11.22 -11.78
N SER A 251 2.72 12.29 -12.36
CA SER A 251 2.50 12.63 -13.77
C SER A 251 3.12 11.58 -14.70
N PHE A 252 4.31 11.07 -14.36
CA PHE A 252 4.95 9.98 -15.09
C PHE A 252 4.15 8.67 -15.03
N LEU A 253 3.68 8.29 -13.84
CA LEU A 253 2.78 7.15 -13.65
C LEU A 253 1.49 7.34 -14.45
N SER A 254 0.87 8.52 -14.38
CA SER A 254 -0.33 8.88 -15.14
C SER A 254 -0.15 8.70 -16.65
N GLN A 255 1.00 9.12 -17.20
CA GLN A 255 1.33 8.89 -18.61
C GLN A 255 1.48 7.40 -18.96
N LYS A 256 2.09 6.61 -18.07
CA LYS A 256 2.30 5.18 -18.29
C LYS A 256 1.01 4.38 -18.15
N THR A 257 0.17 4.71 -17.18
CA THR A 257 -1.06 3.97 -16.87
C THR A 257 -2.29 4.46 -17.61
N GLY A 258 -2.29 5.72 -18.05
CA GLY A 258 -3.49 6.41 -18.55
C GLY A 258 -4.45 6.84 -17.44
N TRP A 259 -4.07 6.70 -16.16
CA TRP A 259 -4.91 7.12 -15.04
C TRP A 259 -4.67 8.61 -14.73
N ASP A 260 -5.74 9.40 -14.69
CA ASP A 260 -5.65 10.85 -14.51
C ASP A 260 -5.06 11.23 -13.15
N PHE A 261 -3.95 11.96 -13.16
CA PHE A 261 -3.46 12.64 -11.96
C PHE A 261 -4.16 14.00 -11.77
N ARG A 262 -5.27 13.98 -11.01
CA ARG A 262 -6.08 15.16 -10.67
C ARG A 262 -5.56 15.88 -9.44
N GLN A 263 -4.71 16.88 -9.62
CA GLN A 263 -4.01 17.56 -8.52
C GLN A 263 -4.93 18.09 -7.41
N GLU A 264 -6.15 18.50 -7.73
CA GLU A 264 -7.16 18.99 -6.79
C GLU A 264 -7.65 17.92 -5.80
N ARG A 265 -7.46 16.63 -6.12
CA ARG A 265 -7.76 15.50 -5.24
C ARG A 265 -6.61 15.19 -4.28
N TRP A 266 -5.47 15.89 -4.36
CA TRP A 266 -4.27 15.61 -3.58
C TRP A 266 -3.89 16.78 -2.68
N ARG A 267 -3.77 16.53 -1.37
CA ARG A 267 -3.38 17.53 -0.38
C ARG A 267 -1.88 17.53 -0.12
N TRP A 268 -1.29 18.73 -0.16
CA TRP A 268 0.16 18.96 0.01
C TRP A 268 0.47 20.03 1.06
N ASP A 269 -0.55 20.76 1.51
CA ASP A 269 -0.50 21.89 2.44
C ASP A 269 -1.55 21.74 3.54
N ARG A 270 -1.46 22.59 4.57
CA ARG A 270 -2.36 22.59 5.73
C ARG A 270 -2.42 21.22 6.41
N MET A 271 -1.25 20.63 6.58
CA MET A 271 -1.08 19.31 7.13
C MET A 271 -0.81 19.40 8.64
N ASN A 272 -1.61 18.71 9.43
CA ASN A 272 -1.25 18.31 10.78
C ASN A 272 -0.16 17.24 10.72
N VAL A 273 0.74 17.26 11.71
CA VAL A 273 1.85 16.31 11.84
C VAL A 273 1.66 15.56 13.14
N VAL A 274 1.54 14.24 13.05
CA VAL A 274 1.53 13.33 14.21
C VAL A 274 2.78 12.47 14.13
N GLN A 275 3.55 12.46 15.21
CA GLN A 275 4.74 11.63 15.33
C GLN A 275 4.44 10.41 16.19
N PHE A 276 4.93 9.25 15.74
CA PHE A 276 4.73 7.98 16.40
C PHE A 276 6.06 7.36 16.83
N GLU A 277 5.97 6.35 17.68
CA GLU A 277 7.12 5.54 18.08
C GLU A 277 7.16 4.26 17.27
N SER A 278 8.12 4.13 16.35
CA SER A 278 8.34 2.87 15.63
C SER A 278 9.32 1.96 16.35
N GLY A 279 9.18 0.66 16.13
CA GLY A 279 10.03 -0.35 16.72
C GLY A 279 10.14 -1.61 15.87
N ASN A 280 11.09 -2.45 16.25
CA ASN A 280 11.34 -3.74 15.63
C ASN A 280 11.55 -4.80 16.71
N MET A 281 11.11 -6.01 16.42
CA MET A 281 11.26 -7.15 17.33
C MET A 281 11.36 -8.45 16.55
N LYS A 282 12.02 -9.46 17.13
CA LYS A 282 12.03 -10.79 16.53
C LYS A 282 10.64 -11.45 16.66
N PRO A 283 10.16 -12.18 15.64
CA PRO A 283 8.95 -12.99 15.75
C PRO A 283 9.02 -13.95 16.95
N GLY A 284 7.89 -14.17 17.61
CA GLY A 284 7.77 -15.09 18.75
C GLY A 284 6.44 -14.90 19.47
N LYS A 285 5.78 -15.99 19.88
CA LYS A 285 4.39 -15.96 20.39
C LYS A 285 4.20 -14.98 21.56
N ALA A 286 4.99 -15.13 22.62
CA ALA A 286 4.90 -14.26 23.80
C ALA A 286 5.13 -12.79 23.43
N ARG A 287 6.23 -12.54 22.72
CA ARG A 287 6.61 -11.24 22.18
C ARG A 287 5.50 -10.60 21.32
N PHE A 288 4.84 -11.37 20.46
CA PHE A 288 3.76 -10.90 19.61
C PHE A 288 2.49 -10.56 20.43
N ASN A 289 2.15 -11.39 21.41
CA ASN A 289 1.05 -11.09 22.33
C ASN A 289 1.35 -9.82 23.14
N ASP A 290 2.57 -9.67 23.67
CA ASP A 290 3.00 -8.46 24.39
C ASP A 290 2.91 -7.21 23.51
N LEU A 291 3.17 -7.33 22.20
CA LEU A 291 2.95 -6.24 21.25
C LEU A 291 1.47 -5.91 21.15
N LEU A 292 0.58 -6.88 20.94
CA LEU A 292 -0.85 -6.62 20.80
C LEU A 292 -1.47 -6.00 22.06
N GLU A 293 -0.99 -6.36 23.25
CA GLU A 293 -1.38 -5.73 24.52
C GLU A 293 -0.99 -4.25 24.61
N LYS A 294 0.09 -3.85 23.92
CA LYS A 294 0.48 -2.42 23.78
C LYS A 294 -0.39 -1.68 22.77
N LYS A 295 -1.28 -2.38 22.05
CA LYS A 295 -2.18 -1.82 21.04
C LYS A 295 -1.43 -0.95 20.02
N PRO A 296 -0.51 -1.53 19.22
CA PRO A 296 0.20 -0.79 18.18
C PRO A 296 -0.80 -0.15 17.21
N LEU A 297 -0.46 0.99 16.61
CA LEU A 297 -1.26 1.57 15.53
C LEU A 297 -1.21 0.70 14.27
N SER A 298 -0.04 0.19 13.93
CA SER A 298 0.19 -0.68 12.77
C SER A 298 1.36 -1.61 13.04
N PHE A 299 1.39 -2.76 12.39
CA PHE A 299 2.54 -3.67 12.44
C PHE A 299 2.52 -4.65 11.27
N ALA A 300 3.69 -5.20 10.94
CA ALA A 300 3.86 -6.16 9.86
C ALA A 300 5.04 -7.11 10.16
N ILE A 301 4.89 -8.37 9.78
CA ILE A 301 5.96 -9.36 9.80
C ILE A 301 6.75 -9.22 8.49
N THR A 302 7.73 -8.32 8.51
CA THR A 302 8.46 -7.88 7.32
C THR A 302 9.50 -8.90 6.84
N SER A 303 10.03 -9.73 7.74
CA SER A 303 10.94 -10.82 7.37
C SER A 303 10.83 -12.01 8.33
N GLY A 304 11.52 -13.11 8.01
CA GLY A 304 11.57 -14.30 8.87
C GLY A 304 12.09 -14.01 10.28
N ILE A 305 12.77 -12.89 10.48
CA ILE A 305 13.42 -12.50 11.74
C ILE A 305 12.93 -11.16 12.29
N ASN A 306 11.95 -10.51 11.65
CA ASN A 306 11.55 -9.16 12.04
C ASN A 306 10.04 -8.93 11.96
N VAL A 307 9.51 -8.34 13.02
CA VAL A 307 8.20 -7.67 13.08
C VAL A 307 8.48 -6.19 13.30
N SER A 308 8.02 -5.36 12.37
CA SER A 308 8.04 -3.91 12.48
C SER A 308 6.70 -3.44 13.02
N PHE A 309 6.69 -2.46 13.92
CA PHE A 309 5.47 -1.94 14.54
C PHE A 309 5.57 -0.45 14.83
N THR A 310 4.41 0.16 15.01
CA THR A 310 4.25 1.57 15.38
C THR A 310 3.32 1.69 16.58
N LEU A 311 3.71 2.48 17.58
CA LEU A 311 2.90 2.82 18.75
C LEU A 311 2.37 4.26 18.63
N ASP A 312 1.17 4.48 19.19
CA ASP A 312 0.49 5.78 19.23
C ASP A 312 0.46 6.34 20.65
N PRO A 313 1.58 6.91 21.16
CA PRO A 313 1.69 7.38 22.54
C PRO A 313 0.73 8.55 22.82
N ASP A 314 0.53 9.41 21.82
CA ASP A 314 -0.30 10.62 21.90
C ASP A 314 -1.79 10.33 21.68
N ARG A 315 -2.15 9.07 21.37
CA ARG A 315 -3.52 8.59 21.18
C ARG A 315 -4.27 9.34 20.10
N ALA A 316 -3.58 9.70 19.01
CA ALA A 316 -4.21 10.29 17.83
C ALA A 316 -5.35 9.39 17.31
N PHE A 317 -5.20 8.07 17.44
CA PHE A 317 -6.17 7.06 17.06
C PHE A 317 -6.98 6.46 18.23
N GLY A 318 -6.78 6.94 19.46
CA GLY A 318 -7.40 6.36 20.66
C GLY A 318 -6.71 5.08 21.16
N ARG A 319 -7.31 4.44 22.17
CA ARG A 319 -6.88 3.14 22.72
C ARG A 319 -7.78 2.02 22.24
#